data_AF-A0A7R9UEH2-F1
#
_entry.id   AF-A0A7R9UEH2-F1
#
_cell.length_a   1.000
_cell.length_b   1.000
_cell.length_c   1.000
_cell.angle_alpha   90.00
_cell.angle_beta   90.00
_cell.angle_gamma   90.00
#
_symmetry.space_group_name_H-M   'P 1'
#
loop_
_entity.id
_entity.type
_entity.pdbx_description
1 polymer ?
#
loop_
_entity_poly.entity_id
_entity_poly.type
_entity_poly.pdbx_seq_one_letter_code
_entity_poly.pdbx_strand_id
1 'polypeptide(L)'
;RPIECLSTLRYEPYVIVRKSDLLPSFDERFTGYGKNKIQWIVHLRYLGFKFMVLPQVFLTHFPHPPSDSKNSWDSGHRQRMDKLYLDFLEELHMLAVNRGTKLQIRLCEEASGTPEEDEDSPMIIHEDGR
;
A
#
# COMPACT_ATOMS: atom_id res chain seq x y z
N ARG A 1 5.94 -12.85 -14.18
CA ARG A 1 7.18 -12.03 -14.07
C ARG A 1 7.24 -11.47 -12.65
N PRO A 2 8.33 -11.67 -11.88
CA PRO A 2 8.49 -11.03 -10.56
C PRO A 2 8.45 -9.50 -10.65
N ILE A 3 7.87 -8.86 -9.65
CA ILE A 3 7.98 -7.41 -9.46
C ILE A 3 9.21 -7.14 -8.59
N GLU A 4 10.12 -6.30 -9.07
CA GLU A 4 11.41 -6.04 -8.42
C GLU A 4 11.26 -5.04 -7.26
N CYS A 5 10.39 -4.05 -7.43
CA CYS A 5 10.13 -3.01 -6.44
C CYS A 5 8.70 -2.46 -6.59
N LEU A 6 8.16 -1.92 -5.50
CA LEU A 6 6.91 -1.15 -5.53
C LEU A 6 7.24 0.32 -5.77
N SER A 7 6.48 1.00 -6.64
CA SER A 7 6.73 2.41 -6.96
C SER A 7 6.54 3.31 -5.74
N THR A 8 5.53 3.04 -4.91
CA THR A 8 5.25 3.79 -3.69
C THR A 8 4.64 2.87 -2.62
N LEU A 9 4.63 3.33 -1.37
CA LEU A 9 3.83 2.70 -0.31
C LEU A 9 2.32 2.87 -0.52
N ARG A 10 1.87 3.67 -1.50
CA ARG A 10 0.46 3.85 -1.85
C ARG A 10 0.04 3.01 -3.07
N TYR A 11 0.92 2.13 -3.54
CA TYR A 11 0.66 1.33 -4.73
C TYR A 11 -0.57 0.40 -4.54
N GLU A 12 -1.54 0.49 -5.45
CA GLU A 12 -2.82 -0.24 -5.37
C GLU A 12 -3.01 -1.26 -6.52
N PRO A 13 -2.23 -2.35 -6.59
CA PRO A 13 -2.41 -3.38 -7.61
C PRO A 13 -3.63 -4.26 -7.31
N TYR A 14 -4.31 -4.74 -8.36
CA TYR A 14 -5.21 -5.88 -8.20
C TYR A 14 -4.38 -7.15 -8.06
N VAL A 15 -4.63 -7.92 -7.00
CA VAL A 15 -3.86 -9.13 -6.70
C VAL A 15 -4.78 -10.33 -6.51
N ILE A 16 -4.26 -11.50 -6.86
CA ILE A 16 -4.86 -12.78 -6.51
C ILE A 16 -3.93 -13.42 -5.49
N VAL A 17 -4.47 -13.74 -4.31
CA VAL A 17 -3.72 -14.38 -3.23
C VAL A 17 -4.31 -15.74 -2.91
N ARG A 18 -3.45 -16.69 -2.51
CA ARG A 18 -3.92 -17.98 -1.99
C ARG A 18 -4.50 -17.78 -0.60
N LYS A 19 -5.75 -18.19 -0.38
CA LYS A 19 -6.36 -18.18 0.96
C LYS A 19 -5.57 -19.07 1.92
N SER A 20 -5.11 -18.49 3.03
CA SER A 20 -4.40 -19.19 4.11
C SER A 20 -4.48 -18.39 5.40
N ASP A 21 -4.13 -19.01 6.52
CA ASP A 21 -4.08 -18.37 7.85
C ASP A 21 -2.95 -17.32 7.97
N LEU A 22 -2.06 -17.25 6.98
CA LEU A 22 -1.02 -16.22 6.88
C LEU A 22 -1.54 -14.93 6.25
N LEU A 23 -2.73 -14.94 5.65
CA LEU A 23 -3.30 -13.72 5.08
C LEU A 23 -3.77 -12.79 6.19
N PRO A 24 -3.34 -11.52 6.20
CA PRO A 24 -3.85 -10.56 7.15
C PRO A 24 -5.30 -10.24 6.83
N SER A 25 -6.09 -9.95 7.87
CA SER A 25 -7.39 -9.32 7.70
C SER A 25 -7.22 -7.85 7.28
N PHE A 26 -8.28 -7.25 6.75
CA PHE A 26 -8.32 -5.79 6.61
C PHE A 26 -8.32 -5.16 8.00
N ASP A 27 -7.60 -4.06 8.17
CA ASP A 27 -7.62 -3.31 9.43
C ASP A 27 -8.88 -2.44 9.49
N GLU A 28 -9.76 -2.77 10.43
CA GLU A 28 -11.10 -2.16 10.56
C GLU A 28 -11.06 -0.68 11.01
N ARG A 29 -9.89 -0.15 11.40
CA ARG A 29 -9.72 1.28 11.68
C ARG A 29 -9.85 2.11 10.40
N PHE A 30 -9.48 1.52 9.25
CA PHE A 30 -9.69 2.12 7.94
C PHE A 30 -11.17 1.99 7.56
N THR A 31 -11.83 3.13 7.47
CA THR A 31 -13.29 3.24 7.32
C THR A 31 -13.60 4.17 6.17
N GLY A 32 -14.71 4.01 5.47
CA GLY A 32 -15.10 4.91 4.38
C GLY A 32 -14.47 4.55 3.03
N TYR A 33 -14.11 5.56 2.24
CA TYR A 33 -13.65 5.38 0.86
C TYR A 33 -12.11 5.35 0.76
N GLY A 34 -11.55 4.35 0.08
CA GLY A 34 -10.11 4.28 -0.16
C GLY A 34 -9.31 3.74 1.03
N LYS A 35 -7.99 3.67 0.87
CA LYS A 35 -6.99 3.11 1.82
C LYS A 35 -7.07 1.62 2.14
N ASN A 36 -8.24 0.99 2.09
CA ASN A 36 -8.39 -0.45 2.37
C ASN A 36 -7.46 -1.32 1.53
N LYS A 37 -7.35 -1.00 0.24
CA LYS A 37 -6.45 -1.70 -0.69
C LYS A 37 -4.99 -1.38 -0.39
N ILE A 38 -4.64 -0.11 -0.19
CA ILE A 38 -3.28 0.35 0.15
C ILE A 38 -2.76 -0.35 1.41
N GLN A 39 -3.49 -0.23 2.52
CA GLN A 39 -3.07 -0.77 3.80
C GLN A 39 -2.86 -2.28 3.70
N TRP A 40 -3.73 -2.99 2.97
CA TRP A 40 -3.64 -4.43 2.87
C TRP A 40 -2.46 -4.87 1.99
N ILE A 41 -2.19 -4.16 0.90
CA ILE A 41 -1.02 -4.42 0.03
C ILE A 41 0.29 -4.18 0.78
N VAL A 42 0.39 -3.10 1.55
CA VAL A 42 1.61 -2.85 2.34
C VAL A 42 1.75 -3.85 3.48
N HIS A 43 0.64 -4.29 4.10
CA HIS A 43 0.66 -5.36 5.10
C HIS A 43 1.22 -6.67 4.51
N LEU A 44 0.78 -7.06 3.30
CA LEU A 44 1.37 -8.22 2.60
C LEU A 44 2.88 -8.04 2.35
N ARG A 45 3.34 -6.84 1.98
CA ARG A 45 4.78 -6.55 1.85
C ARG A 45 5.52 -6.79 3.17
N TYR A 46 5.01 -6.27 4.29
CA TYR A 46 5.61 -6.43 5.60
C TYR A 46 5.56 -7.88 6.14
N LEU A 47 4.62 -8.70 5.65
CA LEU A 47 4.58 -10.15 5.90
C LEU A 47 5.52 -10.96 4.99
N GLY A 48 6.26 -10.32 4.09
CA GLY A 48 7.22 -10.98 3.21
C GLY A 48 6.57 -11.71 2.02
N PHE A 49 5.39 -11.28 1.57
CA PHE A 49 4.82 -11.81 0.34
C PHE A 49 5.62 -11.37 -0.89
N LYS A 50 5.65 -12.24 -1.91
CA LYS A 50 6.25 -11.95 -3.21
C LYS A 50 5.19 -11.52 -4.21
N PHE A 51 5.49 -10.49 -4.99
CA PHE A 51 4.57 -9.95 -6.00
C PHE A 51 5.01 -10.39 -7.39
N MET A 52 4.04 -10.85 -8.19
CA MET A 52 4.28 -11.34 -9.54
C MET A 52 3.15 -10.90 -10.47
N VAL A 53 3.52 -10.51 -11.69
CA VAL A 53 2.58 -10.24 -12.78
C VAL A 53 2.15 -11.56 -13.43
N LEU A 54 0.83 -11.73 -13.61
CA LEU A 54 0.20 -12.79 -14.39
C LEU A 54 0.02 -12.31 -15.84
N PRO A 55 0.82 -12.78 -16.81
CA PRO A 55 0.89 -12.17 -18.15
C PRO A 55 -0.33 -12.46 -19.04
N GLN A 56 -1.15 -13.47 -18.70
CA GLN A 56 -2.31 -13.89 -19.49
C GLN A 56 -3.64 -13.57 -18.78
N VAL A 57 -3.60 -12.74 -17.75
CA VAL A 57 -4.78 -12.33 -16.98
C VAL A 57 -4.85 -10.83 -17.02
N PHE A 58 -6.00 -10.30 -17.43
CA PHE A 58 -6.27 -8.87 -17.47
C PHE A 58 -7.55 -8.55 -16.71
N LEU A 59 -7.62 -7.33 -16.20
CA LEU A 59 -8.82 -6.74 -15.63
C LEU A 59 -9.01 -5.37 -16.29
N THR A 60 -10.23 -5.09 -16.70
CA THR A 60 -10.59 -3.79 -17.27
C THR A 60 -11.24 -2.96 -16.20
N HIS A 61 -10.64 -1.81 -15.87
CA HIS A 61 -11.27 -0.79 -15.06
C HIS A 61 -11.85 0.27 -15.98
N PHE A 62 -13.16 0.50 -15.89
CA PHE A 62 -13.85 1.50 -16.68
C PHE A 62 -13.91 2.82 -15.90
N PRO A 63 -13.50 3.96 -16.50
CA PRO A 63 -13.62 5.26 -15.84
C PRO A 63 -15.06 5.53 -15.42
N HIS A 64 -15.24 6.02 -14.20
CA HIS A 64 -16.55 6.35 -13.66
C HIS A 64 -16.49 7.69 -12.91
N PRO A 65 -17.62 8.42 -12.82
CA PRO A 65 -17.70 9.60 -11.97
C PRO A 65 -17.35 9.30 -10.50
N PRO A 66 -16.92 10.30 -9.73
CA PRO A 66 -16.78 10.16 -8.28
C PRO A 66 -18.10 9.72 -7.65
N SER A 67 -18.05 8.78 -6.71
CA SER A 67 -19.21 8.37 -5.92
C SER A 67 -19.49 9.38 -4.80
N ASP A 68 -20.70 9.38 -4.26
CA ASP A 68 -21.04 10.17 -3.07
C ASP A 68 -20.11 9.86 -1.89
N SER A 69 -19.70 8.59 -1.76
CA SER A 69 -18.72 8.17 -0.76
C SER A 69 -17.34 8.80 -0.99
N LYS A 70 -16.91 8.97 -2.24
CA LYS A 70 -15.66 9.69 -2.56
C LYS A 70 -15.79 11.18 -2.23
N ASN A 71 -16.92 11.80 -2.56
CA ASN A 71 -17.16 13.21 -2.27
C ASN A 71 -17.16 13.47 -0.75
N SER A 72 -17.86 12.64 0.02
CA SER A 72 -17.87 12.71 1.49
C SER A 72 -16.51 12.38 2.11
N TRP A 73 -15.68 11.60 1.43
CA TRP A 73 -14.34 11.27 1.91
C TRP A 73 -13.41 12.48 1.87
N ASP A 74 -13.49 13.27 0.81
CA ASP A 74 -12.64 14.45 0.63
C ASP A 74 -12.97 15.58 1.61
N SER A 75 -14.14 15.57 2.25
CA SER A 75 -14.58 16.60 3.20
C SER A 75 -14.01 16.44 4.62
N GLY A 76 -12.81 15.86 4.78
CA GLY A 76 -12.11 15.76 6.08
C GLY A 76 -11.75 14.33 6.52
N HIS A 77 -12.47 13.32 6.03
CA HIS A 77 -12.23 11.93 6.45
C HIS A 77 -10.94 11.39 5.82
N ARG A 78 -10.57 11.86 4.62
CA ARG A 78 -9.29 11.58 3.96
C ARG A 78 -8.09 11.84 4.86
N GLN A 79 -8.01 13.03 5.46
CA GLN A 79 -6.87 13.44 6.29
C GLN A 79 -6.74 12.55 7.53
N ARG A 80 -7.87 12.16 8.15
CA ARG A 80 -7.89 11.23 9.29
C ARG A 80 -7.28 9.88 8.90
N MET A 81 -7.62 9.39 7.72
CA MET A 81 -7.17 8.09 7.22
C MET A 81 -5.74 8.12 6.67
N ASP A 82 -5.28 9.26 6.15
CA ASP A 82 -3.88 9.49 5.83
C ASP A 82 -3.01 9.47 7.10
N LYS A 83 -3.45 10.11 8.19
CA LYS A 83 -2.75 10.03 9.48
C LYS A 83 -2.69 8.59 10.01
N LEU A 84 -3.84 7.91 10.04
CA LEU A 84 -3.90 6.51 10.45
C LEU A 84 -2.98 5.61 9.61
N TYR A 85 -2.85 5.92 8.32
CA TYR A 85 -1.96 5.16 7.44
C TYR A 85 -0.48 5.27 7.86
N LEU A 86 -0.04 6.44 8.31
CA LEU A 86 1.32 6.63 8.80
C LEU A 86 1.56 5.85 10.10
N ASP A 87 0.62 5.94 11.05
CA ASP A 87 0.68 5.19 12.31
C ASP A 87 0.74 3.67 12.03
N PHE A 88 -0.08 3.19 11.07
CA PHE A 88 -0.10 1.80 10.65
C PHE A 88 1.22 1.34 10.00
N LEU A 89 1.89 2.18 9.22
CA LEU A 89 3.19 1.85 8.64
C LEU A 89 4.26 1.66 9.71
N GLU A 90 4.26 2.51 10.74
CA GLU A 90 5.18 2.40 11.88
C GLU A 90 4.91 1.11 12.68
N GLU A 91 3.63 0.80 12.95
CA GLU A 91 3.22 -0.46 13.59
C GLU A 91 3.71 -1.68 12.81
N LEU A 92 3.51 -1.72 11.49
CA LEU A 92 3.98 -2.81 10.64
C LEU A 92 5.50 -2.93 10.63
N HIS A 93 6.22 -1.80 10.58
CA HIS A 93 7.67 -1.79 10.65
C HIS A 93 8.18 -2.39 11.96
N MET A 94 7.65 -1.93 13.09
CA MET A 94 7.99 -2.46 14.41
C MET A 94 7.68 -3.96 14.52
N LEU A 95 6.53 -4.41 14.01
CA LEU A 95 6.18 -5.83 13.98
C LEU A 95 7.15 -6.65 13.13
N ALA A 96 7.53 -6.16 11.95
CA ALA A 96 8.47 -6.85 11.07
C ALA A 96 9.86 -6.96 11.70
N VAL A 97 10.37 -5.88 12.29
CA VAL A 97 11.63 -5.88 13.04
C VAL A 97 11.59 -6.89 14.19
N ASN A 98 10.56 -6.85 15.02
CA ASN A 98 10.42 -7.76 16.17
C ASN A 98 10.36 -9.23 15.77
N ARG A 99 9.77 -9.53 14.61
CA ARG A 99 9.65 -10.90 14.07
C ARG A 99 10.87 -11.32 13.24
N GLY A 100 11.83 -10.44 12.98
CA GLY A 100 12.92 -10.70 12.04
C GLY A 100 12.42 -10.96 10.62
N THR A 101 11.30 -10.33 10.23
CA THR A 101 10.69 -10.56 8.91
C THR A 101 11.50 -9.90 7.82
N LYS A 102 12.01 -10.69 6.88
CA LYS A 102 12.71 -10.17 5.71
C LYS A 102 11.74 -9.73 4.63
N LEU A 103 11.70 -8.44 4.36
CA LEU A 103 10.97 -7.85 3.23
C LEU A 103 11.46 -8.48 1.92
N GLN A 104 10.53 -9.00 1.12
CA GLN A 104 10.84 -9.63 -0.17
C GLN A 104 10.84 -8.65 -1.34
N ILE A 105 10.19 -7.48 -1.17
CA ILE A 105 10.08 -6.46 -2.19
C ILE A 105 10.41 -5.09 -1.58
N ARG A 106 11.33 -4.36 -2.22
CA ARG A 106 11.72 -3.01 -1.81
C ARG A 106 10.86 -1.95 -2.48
N LEU A 107 11.00 -0.70 -2.04
CA LEU A 107 10.53 0.43 -2.84
C LEU A 107 11.52 0.66 -4.00
N CYS A 108 11.02 1.18 -5.10
CA CYS A 108 11.89 1.59 -6.19
C CYS A 108 12.72 2.81 -5.74
N GLU A 109 13.98 2.90 -6.15
CA GLU A 109 14.74 4.14 -5.97
C GLU A 109 14.01 5.26 -6.71
N GLU A 110 13.90 6.44 -6.10
CA GLU A 110 13.34 7.61 -6.77
C GLU A 110 14.10 7.81 -8.09
N ALA A 111 13.39 7.74 -9.22
CA ALA A 111 13.96 8.20 -10.47
C ALA A 111 14.37 9.65 -10.24
N SER A 112 15.64 9.98 -10.53
CA SER A 112 16.26 11.29 -10.34
C SER A 112 15.61 12.38 -11.20
N GLY A 113 14.36 12.73 -10.89
CA GLY A 113 13.53 13.73 -11.55
C GLY A 113 12.88 14.58 -10.46
N THR A 114 12.85 15.89 -10.68
CA THR A 114 12.29 16.89 -9.78
C THR A 114 10.89 16.49 -9.28
N PRO A 115 10.55 16.74 -8.00
CA PRO A 115 9.22 16.45 -7.50
C PRO A 115 8.21 17.37 -8.20
N GLU A 116 7.42 16.81 -9.12
CA GLU A 116 6.08 17.34 -9.33
C GLU A 116 5.36 17.22 -7.97
N GLU A 117 4.73 18.31 -7.54
CA GLU A 117 3.89 18.33 -6.36
C GLU A 117 2.65 17.46 -6.61
N ASP A 118 2.83 16.14 -6.59
CA ASP A 118 1.73 15.20 -6.51
C ASP A 118 1.17 15.30 -5.08
N GLU A 119 -0.11 15.66 -4.96
CA GLU A 119 -0.89 15.64 -3.71
C GLU A 119 -0.97 14.23 -3.05
N ASP A 120 -0.24 13.24 -3.58
CA ASP A 120 -0.09 11.86 -3.13
C ASP A 120 1.37 11.44 -2.87
N SER A 121 2.30 12.39 -2.76
CA SER A 121 3.71 12.08 -2.48
C SER A 121 3.89 11.45 -1.08
N PRO A 122 4.53 10.27 -0.94
CA PRO A 122 4.70 9.62 0.35
C PRO A 122 5.77 10.32 1.20
N MET A 123 5.53 10.45 2.51
CA MET A 123 6.62 10.72 3.46
C MET A 123 7.58 9.54 3.50
N ILE A 124 8.86 9.83 3.27
CA ILE A 124 9.97 8.87 3.34
C ILE A 124 10.23 8.54 4.81
N ILE A 125 10.01 7.29 5.21
CA ILE A 125 10.64 6.71 6.39
C ILE A 125 11.99 6.19 5.91
N HIS A 126 13.09 6.82 6.33
CA HIS A 126 14.43 6.34 6.02
C HIS A 126 14.61 4.96 6.70
N GLU A 127 14.63 3.89 5.90
CA GLU A 127 15.04 2.56 6.37
C GLU A 127 16.56 2.60 6.61
N ASP A 128 16.96 2.85 7.85
CA ASP A 128 18.37 2.88 8.23
C ASP A 128 18.94 1.45 8.17
N GLY A 129 19.85 1.23 7.23
CA GLY A 129 20.48 -0.06 6.98
C GLY A 129 21.43 -0.47 8.10
N ARG A 130 21.14 -1.63 8.72
CA ARG A 130 22.13 -2.44 9.42
C ARG A 130 22.12 -3.85 8.85
#